data_AF-A0A1Y1QH61-F1
#
_entry.id   AF-A0A1Y1QH61-F1
#
_cell.length_a   1.000
_cell.length_b   1.000
_cell.length_c   1.000
_cell.angle_alpha   90.00
_cell.angle_beta   90.00
_cell.angle_gamma   90.00
#
_symmetry.space_group_name_H-M   'P 1'
#
loop_
_entity.id
_entity.type
_entity.pdbx_description
1 polymer ?
#
loop_
_entity_poly.entity_id
_entity_poly.type
_entity_poly.pdbx_seq_one_letter_code
_entity_poly.pdbx_strand_id
1 'polypeptide(L)'
;MTSAIDTALPTQPKRSNRTLWILLAVCAFPYLGGWLYYQYMDKLPLPKTTNYGTLVSPVRAVGDLPLQGMDGVTFNTADLRGSWVLVTVADSACGALCQKNLYLLRQVRQAMGNERRRVERLLVLTDTSQLAALQLPLKEHAGIRVAIGATDSLQRLQTQLQNPNPVAQDGLYIIDPMGNVMMSYPPDFNGELIIKDLRPAQSVAGGVNKSQPAGFNKVERRSIMATISSIDHNVVMTEAPRLIVRKVDSDASMRWLNAGIKDFKASMGASITYGMIYVVLGLVLAWLSSANPIFVTSLATGFLILGPIVAVGFYCMSRTLEQGNTPHFSQGIDGLRFNGVSLASFAMVLGILMGVWAVISSVTVALFFSNVTITDNLLDTLIGHEQFVPFLFTWGLSGALIAVVAFSISVVSVPLITDKKVDVVTAILTSLKAVRMNPGVMFSWALILATLMFLGFIFFFVALAITLPIAGHASWHAYRDLIAEE
;
A
#
# COMPACT_ATOMS: atom_id res chain seq x y z
N MET A 1 19.87 51.98 49.94
CA MET A 1 20.74 50.92 49.40
C MET A 1 19.84 49.88 48.74
N THR A 2 19.73 49.96 47.42
CA THR A 2 18.90 49.11 46.56
C THR A 2 19.65 47.82 46.24
N SER A 3 19.10 46.67 46.65
CA SER A 3 19.64 45.35 46.30
C SER A 3 19.32 45.03 44.85
N ALA A 4 20.35 44.89 44.02
CA ALA A 4 20.25 44.36 42.67
C ALA A 4 19.90 42.86 42.73
N ILE A 5 18.81 42.48 42.08
CA ILE A 5 18.46 41.08 41.82
C ILE A 5 19.19 40.71 40.53
N ASP A 6 20.24 39.89 40.65
CA ASP A 6 20.91 39.24 39.53
C ASP A 6 19.94 38.22 38.89
N THR A 7 19.29 38.62 37.80
CA THR A 7 18.56 37.68 36.93
C THR A 7 19.57 36.99 36.02
N ALA A 8 20.02 35.80 36.43
CA ALA A 8 20.78 34.91 35.55
C ALA A 8 19.95 34.59 34.29
N LEU A 9 20.47 34.96 33.11
CA LEU A 9 19.87 34.63 31.82
C LEU A 9 19.81 33.09 31.66
N PRO A 10 18.67 32.50 31.25
CA PRO A 10 18.56 31.07 31.07
C PRO A 10 19.51 30.59 29.97
N THR A 11 20.33 29.60 30.30
CA THR A 11 21.30 28.97 29.39
C THR A 11 20.55 28.24 28.26
N GLN A 12 20.84 28.63 27.02
CA GLN A 12 20.27 28.02 25.82
C GLN A 12 20.65 26.52 25.76
N PRO A 13 19.68 25.58 25.70
CA PRO A 13 19.99 24.16 25.67
C PRO A 13 20.76 23.79 24.40
N LYS A 14 21.82 22.98 24.55
CA LYS A 14 22.69 22.52 23.46
C LYS A 14 21.85 21.83 22.36
N ARG A 15 21.79 22.47 21.19
CA ARG A 15 21.05 22.03 20.00
C ARG A 15 21.60 20.71 19.45
N SER A 16 20.77 19.67 19.42
CA SER A 16 21.12 18.34 18.92
C SER A 16 20.59 18.13 17.50
N ASN A 17 21.48 17.79 16.57
CA ASN A 17 21.13 17.48 15.17
C ASN A 17 20.38 16.14 15.01
N ARG A 18 20.15 15.40 16.10
CA ARG A 18 19.48 14.08 16.07
C ARG A 18 18.06 14.14 15.49
N THR A 19 17.31 15.19 15.80
CA THR A 19 15.93 15.35 15.30
C THR A 19 15.90 15.49 13.77
N LEU A 20 16.87 16.21 13.19
CA LEU A 20 17.00 16.35 11.73
C LEU A 20 17.31 15.01 11.06
N TRP A 21 18.22 14.21 11.64
CA TRP A 21 18.57 12.90 11.11
C TRP A 21 17.44 11.88 11.23
N ILE A 22 16.67 11.91 12.33
CA ILE A 22 15.48 11.06 12.50
C ILE A 22 14.43 11.42 11.44
N LEU A 23 14.21 12.71 11.20
CA LEU A 23 13.24 13.20 10.22
C LEU A 23 13.66 12.80 8.80
N LEU A 24 14.93 13.00 8.44
CA LEU A 24 15.49 12.53 7.18
C LEU A 24 15.39 11.00 7.03
N ALA A 25 15.65 10.24 8.10
CA ALA A 25 15.55 8.78 8.08
C ALA A 25 14.10 8.30 7.93
N VAL A 26 13.14 8.90 8.62
CA VAL A 26 11.71 8.57 8.49
C VAL A 26 11.20 8.91 7.09
N CYS A 27 11.61 10.04 6.52
CA CYS A 27 11.25 10.41 5.15
C CYS A 27 11.94 9.53 4.10
N ALA A 28 13.18 9.09 4.35
CA ALA A 28 13.93 8.21 3.44
C ALA A 28 13.54 6.74 3.58
N PHE A 29 12.98 6.30 4.73
CA PHE A 29 12.68 4.91 5.03
C PHE A 29 11.71 4.25 4.03
N PRO A 30 10.60 4.88 3.60
CA PRO A 30 9.73 4.30 2.57
C PRO A 30 10.45 4.12 1.23
N TYR A 31 11.38 5.02 0.90
CA TYR A 31 12.11 5.00 -0.37
C TYR A 31 13.24 3.98 -0.37
N LEU A 32 14.08 3.98 0.68
CA LEU A 32 15.12 2.98 0.89
C LEU A 32 14.51 1.60 1.07
N GLY A 33 13.40 1.49 1.80
CA GLY A 33 12.64 0.26 1.98
C GLY A 33 12.02 -0.23 0.69
N GLY A 34 11.40 0.63 -0.12
CA GLY A 34 10.86 0.27 -1.43
C GLY A 34 11.93 -0.09 -2.46
N TRP A 35 13.05 0.63 -2.48
CA TRP A 35 14.19 0.36 -3.36
C TRP A 35 14.91 -0.94 -2.97
N LEU A 36 15.14 -1.16 -1.67
CA LEU A 36 15.67 -2.43 -1.14
C LEU A 36 14.69 -3.57 -1.43
N TYR A 37 13.39 -3.35 -1.22
CA TYR A 37 12.39 -4.35 -1.54
C TYR A 37 12.45 -4.72 -3.02
N TYR A 38 12.49 -3.75 -3.94
CA TYR A 38 12.57 -4.00 -5.37
C TYR A 38 13.88 -4.71 -5.78
N GLN A 39 15.03 -4.22 -5.32
CA GLN A 39 16.34 -4.79 -5.68
C GLN A 39 16.57 -6.20 -5.10
N TYR A 40 15.92 -6.50 -3.98
CA TYR A 40 16.09 -7.76 -3.28
C TYR A 40 14.80 -8.58 -3.28
N MET A 41 13.79 -8.25 -4.09
CA MET A 41 12.51 -8.99 -4.06
C MET A 41 12.71 -10.47 -4.37
N ASP A 42 13.65 -10.78 -5.25
CA ASP A 42 14.02 -12.14 -5.64
C ASP A 42 14.84 -12.89 -4.57
N LYS A 43 15.42 -12.15 -3.60
CA LYS A 43 16.27 -12.66 -2.50
C LYS A 43 15.60 -12.58 -1.13
N LEU A 44 14.53 -11.80 -1.00
CA LEU A 44 13.69 -11.72 0.18
C LEU A 44 12.98 -13.06 0.31
N PRO A 45 12.99 -13.70 1.50
CA PRO A 45 12.14 -14.84 1.74
C PRO A 45 10.70 -14.33 1.69
N LEU A 46 10.07 -14.44 0.52
CA LEU A 46 8.62 -14.41 0.43
C LEU A 46 8.09 -15.33 1.55
N PRO A 47 7.00 -14.98 2.25
CA PRO A 47 6.28 -15.99 2.97
C PRO A 47 5.91 -17.03 1.92
N LYS A 48 6.66 -18.15 1.89
CA LYS A 48 6.28 -19.35 1.16
C LYS A 48 4.82 -19.53 1.54
N THR A 49 3.92 -19.40 0.57
CA THR A 49 2.53 -19.78 0.77
C THR A 49 2.57 -21.12 1.47
N THR A 50 1.85 -21.28 2.58
CA THR A 50 1.87 -22.47 3.43
C THR A 50 1.20 -23.66 2.74
N ASN A 51 1.57 -23.91 1.49
CA ASN A 51 1.25 -25.08 0.70
C ASN A 51 2.49 -25.95 0.76
N TYR A 52 2.35 -27.13 1.35
CA TYR A 52 3.43 -28.10 1.44
C TYR A 52 3.56 -28.94 0.16
N GLY A 53 2.51 -29.02 -0.65
CA GLY A 53 2.54 -29.58 -1.99
C GLY A 53 3.04 -28.61 -3.07
N THR A 54 3.43 -29.15 -4.22
CA THR A 54 3.83 -28.34 -5.39
C THR A 54 2.60 -27.99 -6.22
N LEU A 55 2.35 -26.69 -6.43
CA LEU A 55 1.26 -26.23 -7.29
C LEU A 55 1.55 -26.59 -8.75
N VAL A 56 0.57 -27.18 -9.42
CA VAL A 56 0.65 -27.49 -10.85
C VAL A 56 0.34 -26.22 -11.63
N SER A 57 1.34 -25.71 -12.35
CA SER A 57 1.22 -24.53 -13.21
C SER A 57 1.59 -24.89 -14.65
N PRO A 58 0.74 -24.58 -15.66
CA PRO A 58 -0.60 -23.99 -15.54
C PRO A 58 -1.63 -24.99 -14.96
N VAL A 59 -2.70 -24.46 -14.36
CA VAL A 59 -3.85 -25.25 -13.89
C VAL A 59 -4.51 -25.96 -15.08
N ARG A 60 -4.73 -27.27 -14.98
CA ARG A 60 -5.26 -28.10 -16.08
C ARG A 60 -6.58 -28.76 -15.70
N ALA A 61 -7.59 -28.62 -16.54
CA ALA A 61 -8.83 -29.38 -16.42
C ALA A 61 -8.62 -30.84 -16.83
N VAL A 62 -9.09 -31.78 -16.01
CA VAL A 62 -9.04 -33.21 -16.33
C VAL A 62 -10.01 -33.57 -17.47
N GLY A 63 -11.12 -32.82 -17.59
CA GLY A 63 -12.18 -33.07 -18.54
C GLY A 63 -13.10 -34.23 -18.12
N ASP A 64 -14.02 -34.59 -19.01
CA ASP A 64 -15.01 -35.66 -18.79
C ASP A 64 -14.52 -36.95 -19.45
N LEU A 65 -13.90 -37.81 -18.64
CA LEU A 65 -13.27 -39.04 -19.06
C LEU A 65 -14.06 -40.23 -18.52
N PRO A 66 -14.59 -41.13 -19.37
CA PRO A 66 -15.13 -42.39 -18.91
C PRO A 66 -13.98 -43.28 -18.42
N LEU A 67 -14.10 -43.75 -17.19
CA LEU A 67 -13.20 -44.68 -16.51
C LEU A 67 -13.99 -45.96 -16.16
N GLN A 68 -13.31 -47.08 -15.99
CA GLN A 68 -13.94 -48.34 -15.58
C GLN A 68 -13.49 -48.71 -14.17
N GLY A 69 -14.42 -49.16 -13.33
CA GLY A 69 -14.15 -49.69 -12.01
C GLY A 69 -13.64 -51.14 -12.06
N MET A 70 -13.01 -51.60 -10.97
CA MET A 70 -12.63 -53.01 -10.81
C MET A 70 -13.82 -53.98 -10.78
N ASP A 71 -15.00 -53.47 -10.47
CA ASP A 71 -16.29 -54.17 -10.53
C ASP A 71 -16.87 -54.24 -11.96
N GLY A 72 -16.17 -53.67 -12.94
CA GLY A 72 -16.60 -53.58 -14.34
C GLY A 72 -17.56 -52.43 -14.62
N VAL A 73 -17.98 -51.68 -13.60
CA VAL A 73 -18.92 -50.54 -13.73
C VAL A 73 -18.18 -49.32 -14.26
N THR A 74 -18.69 -48.70 -15.31
CA THR A 74 -18.11 -47.46 -15.84
C THR A 74 -18.59 -46.24 -15.04
N PHE A 75 -17.69 -45.29 -14.79
CA PHE A 75 -17.97 -44.02 -14.13
C PHE A 75 -17.21 -42.89 -14.82
N ASN A 76 -17.68 -41.65 -14.72
CA ASN A 76 -17.02 -40.51 -15.35
C ASN A 76 -16.23 -39.69 -14.31
N THR A 77 -15.13 -39.06 -14.72
CA THR A 77 -14.44 -38.04 -13.89
C THR A 77 -15.37 -36.88 -13.51
N ALA A 78 -16.39 -36.58 -14.33
CA ALA A 78 -17.46 -35.64 -14.02
C ALA A 78 -18.20 -35.96 -12.71
N ASP A 79 -18.34 -37.25 -12.36
CA ASP A 79 -19.05 -37.71 -11.16
C ASP A 79 -18.27 -37.40 -9.87
N LEU A 80 -17.01 -36.96 -10.01
CA LEU A 80 -16.14 -36.60 -8.90
C LEU A 80 -16.13 -35.09 -8.62
N ARG A 81 -16.76 -34.28 -9.49
CA ARG A 81 -16.87 -32.83 -9.29
C ARG A 81 -17.65 -32.51 -8.01
N GLY A 82 -17.31 -31.38 -7.38
CA GLY A 82 -17.83 -30.98 -6.07
C GLY A 82 -17.07 -31.58 -4.87
N SER A 83 -16.17 -32.54 -5.10
CA SER A 83 -15.28 -33.11 -4.08
C SER A 83 -13.81 -32.88 -4.44
N TRP A 84 -12.96 -32.78 -3.42
CA TRP A 84 -11.52 -32.86 -3.58
C TRP A 84 -11.15 -34.31 -3.87
N VAL A 85 -10.46 -34.57 -4.98
CA VAL A 85 -10.08 -35.95 -5.36
C VAL A 85 -8.59 -36.14 -5.12
N LEU A 86 -8.27 -37.08 -4.24
CA LEU A 86 -6.90 -37.52 -3.97
C LEU A 86 -6.58 -38.68 -4.92
N VAL A 87 -5.79 -38.39 -5.96
CA VAL A 87 -5.45 -39.33 -7.03
C VAL A 87 -4.05 -39.86 -6.84
N THR A 88 -3.90 -41.18 -6.75
CA THR A 88 -2.59 -41.83 -6.75
C THR A 88 -2.49 -42.80 -7.93
N VAL A 89 -1.30 -42.88 -8.53
CA VAL A 89 -1.02 -43.70 -9.71
C VAL A 89 -0.07 -44.82 -9.30
N ALA A 90 -0.48 -46.08 -9.46
CA ALA A 90 0.32 -47.24 -9.08
C ALA A 90 0.22 -48.37 -10.11
N ASP A 91 1.14 -49.32 -10.05
CA ASP A 91 1.07 -50.56 -10.84
C ASP A 91 0.11 -51.58 -10.21
N SER A 92 -0.19 -52.65 -10.95
CA SER A 92 -1.08 -53.70 -10.46
C SER A 92 -0.45 -54.61 -9.40
N ALA A 93 0.87 -54.56 -9.21
CA ALA A 93 1.59 -55.30 -8.18
C ALA A 93 1.47 -54.63 -6.80
N CYS A 94 1.30 -53.29 -6.76
CA CYS A 94 1.13 -52.44 -5.59
C CYS A 94 2.03 -52.86 -4.41
N GLY A 95 3.32 -52.53 -4.53
CA GLY A 95 4.33 -52.78 -3.52
C GLY A 95 4.12 -52.02 -2.22
N ALA A 96 5.10 -52.10 -1.31
CA ALA A 96 5.01 -51.55 0.04
C ALA A 96 4.71 -50.03 0.07
N LEU A 97 5.25 -49.26 -0.87
CA LEU A 97 5.01 -47.81 -0.96
C LEU A 97 3.57 -47.50 -1.38
N CYS A 98 3.05 -48.20 -2.40
CA CYS A 98 1.64 -48.13 -2.80
C CYS A 98 0.71 -48.45 -1.62
N GLN A 99 0.93 -49.55 -0.91
CA GLN A 99 0.12 -49.93 0.26
C GLN A 99 0.16 -48.87 1.38
N LYS A 100 1.35 -48.33 1.67
CA LYS A 100 1.53 -47.22 2.62
C LYS A 100 0.73 -45.98 2.19
N ASN A 101 0.79 -45.61 0.91
CA ASN A 101 0.07 -44.45 0.39
C ASN A 101 -1.45 -44.63 0.47
N LEU A 102 -1.96 -45.81 0.13
CA LEU A 102 -3.38 -46.15 0.26
C LEU A 102 -3.87 -46.01 1.71
N TYR A 103 -3.05 -46.45 2.67
CA TYR A 103 -3.30 -46.26 4.10
C TYR A 103 -3.30 -44.78 4.49
N LEU A 104 -2.30 -44.01 4.06
CA LEU A 104 -2.22 -42.57 4.36
C LEU A 104 -3.40 -41.79 3.78
N LEU A 105 -3.82 -42.06 2.53
CA LEU A 105 -4.98 -41.39 1.94
C LEU A 105 -6.27 -41.70 2.70
N ARG A 106 -6.42 -42.91 3.23
CA ARG A 106 -7.54 -43.26 4.13
C ARG A 106 -7.49 -42.43 5.40
N GLN A 107 -6.33 -42.32 6.05
CA GLN A 107 -6.17 -41.50 7.26
C GLN A 107 -6.44 -40.02 7.00
N VAL A 108 -5.94 -39.47 5.88
CA VAL A 108 -6.22 -38.10 5.45
C VAL A 108 -7.73 -37.89 5.35
N ARG A 109 -8.45 -38.75 4.61
CA ARG A 109 -9.92 -38.65 4.48
C ARG A 109 -10.64 -38.74 5.84
N GLN A 110 -10.20 -39.60 6.74
CA GLN A 110 -10.77 -39.72 8.09
C GLN A 110 -10.50 -38.49 8.96
N ALA A 111 -9.29 -37.93 8.90
CA ALA A 111 -8.88 -36.75 9.65
C ALA A 111 -9.61 -35.46 9.23
N MET A 112 -10.29 -35.46 8.07
CA MET A 112 -11.17 -34.36 7.63
C MET A 112 -12.52 -34.32 8.37
N GLY A 113 -12.81 -35.28 9.25
CA GLY A 113 -13.98 -35.26 10.12
C GLY A 113 -15.30 -35.18 9.34
N ASN A 114 -16.11 -34.14 9.62
CA ASN A 114 -17.40 -33.91 8.97
C ASN A 114 -17.27 -33.69 7.45
N GLU A 115 -16.14 -33.14 7.00
CA GLU A 115 -15.87 -32.85 5.60
C GLU A 115 -15.36 -34.08 4.82
N ARG A 116 -15.27 -35.27 5.45
CA ARG A 116 -14.84 -36.53 4.78
C ARG A 116 -15.68 -36.91 3.55
N ARG A 117 -16.90 -36.37 3.45
CA ARG A 117 -17.82 -36.58 2.32
C ARG A 117 -17.43 -35.75 1.09
N ARG A 118 -16.64 -34.70 1.26
CA ARG A 118 -16.14 -33.82 0.20
C ARG A 118 -14.72 -34.16 -0.25
N VAL A 119 -14.17 -35.27 0.25
CA VAL A 119 -12.86 -35.77 -0.15
C VAL A 119 -13.03 -37.18 -0.65
N GLU A 120 -12.80 -37.38 -1.95
CA GLU A 120 -12.81 -38.69 -2.60
C GLU A 120 -11.39 -39.18 -2.85
N ARG A 121 -11.22 -40.50 -2.94
CA ARG A 121 -9.94 -41.15 -3.18
C ARG A 121 -10.03 -41.96 -4.47
N LEU A 122 -9.07 -41.76 -5.37
CA LEU A 122 -9.00 -42.42 -6.67
C LEU A 122 -7.62 -43.08 -6.84
N LEU A 123 -7.62 -44.38 -7.10
CA LEU A 123 -6.43 -45.13 -7.51
C LEU A 123 -6.49 -45.34 -9.02
N VAL A 124 -5.46 -44.90 -9.73
CA VAL A 124 -5.31 -45.08 -11.18
C VAL A 124 -4.26 -46.15 -11.40
N LEU A 125 -4.64 -47.29 -11.98
CA LEU A 125 -3.67 -48.36 -12.27
C LEU A 125 -2.96 -48.12 -13.60
N THR A 126 -1.65 -48.34 -13.66
CA THR A 126 -0.87 -48.24 -14.91
C THR A 126 -0.96 -49.49 -15.77
N ASP A 127 -1.20 -50.63 -15.15
CA ASP A 127 -1.36 -51.92 -15.82
C ASP A 127 -2.42 -52.76 -15.09
N THR A 128 -2.81 -53.87 -15.70
CA THR A 128 -3.86 -54.76 -15.17
C THR A 128 -3.39 -56.21 -15.01
N SER A 129 -2.08 -56.45 -15.04
CA SER A 129 -1.51 -57.80 -15.12
C SER A 129 -1.67 -58.63 -13.84
N GLN A 130 -1.73 -57.99 -12.66
CA GLN A 130 -1.76 -58.62 -11.34
C GLN A 130 -2.94 -58.15 -10.47
N LEU A 131 -4.11 -57.86 -11.07
CA LEU A 131 -5.29 -57.38 -10.32
C LEU A 131 -5.68 -58.23 -9.11
N ALA A 132 -5.43 -59.54 -9.15
CA ALA A 132 -5.71 -60.45 -8.04
C ALA A 132 -4.92 -60.09 -6.76
N ALA A 133 -3.68 -59.63 -6.89
CA ALA A 133 -2.82 -59.23 -5.77
C ALA A 133 -3.36 -57.97 -5.06
N LEU A 134 -4.04 -57.09 -5.80
CA LEU A 134 -4.64 -55.85 -5.30
C LEU A 134 -5.98 -56.05 -4.56
N GLN A 135 -6.66 -57.19 -4.75
CA GLN A 135 -8.00 -57.38 -4.18
C GLN A 135 -8.01 -57.36 -2.65
N LEU A 136 -7.01 -57.97 -2.00
CA LEU A 136 -6.94 -58.05 -0.55
C LEU A 136 -6.60 -56.68 0.08
N PRO A 137 -5.55 -55.94 -0.36
CA PRO A 137 -5.27 -54.58 0.11
C PRO A 137 -6.45 -53.62 -0.09
N LEU A 138 -7.13 -53.68 -1.26
CA LEU A 138 -8.24 -52.77 -1.54
C LEU A 138 -9.48 -53.02 -0.66
N LYS A 139 -9.73 -54.28 -0.26
CA LYS A 139 -10.78 -54.60 0.72
C LYS A 139 -10.53 -53.92 2.07
N GLU A 140 -9.28 -53.79 2.49
CA GLU A 140 -8.92 -53.09 3.72
C GLU A 140 -9.12 -51.57 3.60
N HIS A 141 -9.05 -51.01 2.39
CA HIS A 141 -9.16 -49.57 2.12
C HIS A 141 -10.52 -49.11 1.57
N ALA A 142 -11.63 -49.55 2.18
CA ALA A 142 -13.00 -49.24 1.77
C ALA A 142 -13.26 -47.77 1.37
N GLY A 143 -13.96 -47.55 0.24
CA GLY A 143 -14.29 -46.22 -0.28
C GLY A 143 -13.18 -45.52 -1.06
N ILE A 144 -12.27 -46.29 -1.67
CA ILE A 144 -11.42 -45.84 -2.76
C ILE A 144 -12.04 -46.30 -4.08
N ARG A 145 -12.13 -45.41 -5.07
CA ARG A 145 -12.50 -45.81 -6.43
C ARG A 145 -11.24 -46.22 -7.16
N VAL A 146 -11.30 -47.31 -7.89
CA VAL A 146 -10.17 -47.78 -8.71
C VAL A 146 -10.55 -47.55 -10.16
N ALA A 147 -9.72 -46.82 -10.89
CA ALA A 147 -9.83 -46.64 -12.33
C ALA A 147 -8.93 -47.67 -13.03
N ILE A 148 -9.59 -48.60 -13.70
CA ILE A 148 -9.04 -49.53 -14.68
C ILE A 148 -9.65 -49.20 -16.07
N GLY A 149 -9.16 -49.82 -17.13
CA GLY A 149 -9.86 -49.83 -18.42
C GLY A 149 -9.42 -48.79 -19.46
N ALA A 150 -10.24 -48.68 -20.52
CA ALA A 150 -9.92 -48.27 -21.90
C ALA A 150 -8.69 -47.38 -22.06
N THR A 151 -7.69 -47.91 -22.76
CA THR A 151 -6.32 -47.39 -22.90
C THR A 151 -6.28 -45.88 -23.15
N ASP A 152 -7.17 -45.36 -23.99
CA ASP A 152 -7.17 -43.95 -24.39
C ASP A 152 -7.56 -42.99 -23.26
N SER A 153 -8.60 -43.30 -22.47
CA SER A 153 -9.07 -42.41 -21.39
C SER A 153 -8.13 -42.42 -20.20
N LEU A 154 -7.57 -43.59 -19.87
CA LEU A 154 -6.60 -43.74 -18.79
C LEU A 154 -5.26 -43.07 -19.15
N GLN A 155 -4.80 -43.24 -20.39
CA GLN A 155 -3.59 -42.59 -20.89
C GLN A 155 -3.75 -41.06 -20.94
N ARG A 156 -4.92 -40.55 -21.32
CA ARG A 156 -5.22 -39.11 -21.24
C ARG A 156 -5.20 -38.61 -19.80
N LEU A 157 -5.84 -39.31 -18.87
CA LEU A 157 -5.81 -38.94 -17.45
C LEU A 157 -4.36 -38.91 -16.92
N GLN A 158 -3.58 -39.96 -17.17
CA GLN A 158 -2.17 -40.03 -16.78
C GLN A 158 -1.35 -38.89 -17.38
N THR A 159 -1.55 -38.58 -18.66
CA THR A 159 -0.88 -37.45 -19.32
C THR A 159 -1.26 -36.12 -18.67
N GLN A 160 -2.53 -35.90 -18.33
CA GLN A 160 -2.98 -34.69 -17.66
C GLN A 160 -2.38 -34.56 -16.25
N LEU A 161 -2.20 -35.66 -15.53
CA LEU A 161 -1.57 -35.68 -14.22
C LEU A 161 -0.06 -35.42 -14.32
N GLN A 162 0.62 -36.11 -15.22
CA GLN A 162 2.09 -36.07 -15.31
C GLN A 162 2.62 -34.79 -15.99
N ASN A 163 1.85 -34.15 -16.89
CA ASN A 163 2.15 -32.94 -17.73
C ASN A 163 3.50 -32.29 -17.45
N PRO A 164 3.75 -31.03 -17.10
CA PRO A 164 5.14 -30.58 -17.12
C PRO A 164 5.91 -31.06 -15.88
N ASN A 165 5.22 -31.63 -14.88
CA ASN A 165 5.80 -32.01 -13.61
C ASN A 165 5.49 -33.49 -13.32
N PRO A 166 6.26 -34.43 -13.91
CA PRO A 166 6.01 -35.85 -13.73
C PRO A 166 6.36 -36.22 -12.30
N VAL A 167 5.33 -36.35 -11.46
CA VAL A 167 5.49 -37.07 -10.20
C VAL A 167 5.66 -38.54 -10.57
N ALA A 168 6.68 -39.16 -10.00
CA ALA A 168 6.95 -40.58 -10.19
C ALA A 168 5.75 -41.46 -9.80
N GLN A 169 5.77 -42.71 -10.23
CA GLN A 169 4.84 -43.75 -9.75
C GLN A 169 4.73 -43.69 -8.21
N ASP A 170 3.53 -43.95 -7.69
CA ASP A 170 3.15 -43.79 -6.27
C ASP A 170 3.10 -42.33 -5.77
N GLY A 171 3.10 -41.34 -6.66
CA GLY A 171 2.80 -39.95 -6.33
C GLY A 171 1.35 -39.68 -5.93
N LEU A 172 1.08 -38.50 -5.37
CA LEU A 172 -0.27 -37.98 -5.12
C LEU A 172 -0.54 -36.72 -5.94
N TYR A 173 -1.68 -36.69 -6.60
CA TYR A 173 -2.25 -35.52 -7.24
C TYR A 173 -3.56 -35.13 -6.58
N ILE A 174 -3.82 -33.84 -6.47
CA ILE A 174 -5.07 -33.30 -5.95
C ILE A 174 -5.82 -32.62 -7.08
N ILE A 175 -7.02 -33.14 -7.36
CA ILE A 175 -8.00 -32.50 -8.23
C ILE A 175 -8.94 -31.68 -7.36
N ASP A 176 -9.15 -30.41 -7.74
CA ASP A 176 -10.07 -29.52 -7.07
C ASP A 176 -11.55 -29.88 -7.34
N PRO A 177 -12.52 -29.31 -6.61
CA PRO A 177 -13.95 -29.56 -6.85
C PRO A 177 -14.45 -29.12 -8.23
N MET A 178 -13.71 -28.30 -8.97
CA MET A 178 -14.03 -27.87 -10.33
C MET A 178 -13.53 -28.86 -11.40
N GLY A 179 -12.72 -29.84 -11.01
CA GLY A 179 -12.15 -30.84 -11.91
C GLY A 179 -10.77 -30.48 -12.48
N ASN A 180 -10.03 -29.57 -11.82
CA ASN A 180 -8.68 -29.20 -12.23
C ASN A 180 -7.61 -29.86 -11.37
N VAL A 181 -6.52 -30.31 -12.00
CA VAL A 181 -5.32 -30.75 -11.29
C VAL A 181 -4.62 -29.50 -10.72
N MET A 182 -4.63 -29.37 -9.40
CA MET A 182 -4.16 -28.17 -8.70
C MET A 182 -2.80 -28.36 -8.04
N MET A 183 -2.57 -29.51 -7.43
CA MET A 183 -1.40 -29.72 -6.57
C MET A 183 -0.90 -31.15 -6.66
N SER A 184 0.39 -31.35 -6.45
CA SER A 184 1.02 -32.66 -6.44
C SER A 184 1.99 -32.84 -5.28
N TYR A 185 2.22 -34.09 -4.86
CA TYR A 185 3.20 -34.47 -3.84
C TYR A 185 4.05 -35.63 -4.35
N PRO A 186 5.36 -35.64 -4.02
CA PRO A 186 6.26 -36.73 -4.40
C PRO A 186 5.80 -38.08 -3.81
N PRO A 187 6.31 -39.21 -4.33
CA PRO A 187 6.17 -40.50 -3.65
C PRO A 187 6.70 -40.39 -2.21
N ASP A 188 6.09 -41.10 -1.27
CA ASP A 188 6.35 -41.02 0.18
C ASP A 188 5.92 -39.71 0.86
N PHE A 189 4.79 -39.14 0.42
CA PHE A 189 4.21 -37.93 0.99
C PHE A 189 3.73 -38.11 2.45
N ASN A 190 3.66 -36.98 3.19
CA ASN A 190 3.17 -36.96 4.57
C ASN A 190 1.70 -36.51 4.64
N GLY A 191 0.85 -37.37 5.23
CA GLY A 191 -0.59 -37.11 5.41
C GLY A 191 -0.92 -35.84 6.21
N GLU A 192 -0.13 -35.46 7.21
CA GLU A 192 -0.37 -34.26 8.02
C GLU A 192 -0.26 -32.99 7.19
N LEU A 193 0.71 -32.96 6.27
CA LEU A 193 0.95 -31.82 5.37
C LEU A 193 -0.21 -31.65 4.38
N ILE A 194 -0.75 -32.75 3.87
CA ILE A 194 -1.93 -32.74 3.00
C ILE A 194 -3.15 -32.20 3.73
N ILE A 195 -3.37 -32.59 4.99
CA ILE A 195 -4.48 -32.08 5.82
C ILE A 195 -4.33 -30.57 6.04
N LYS A 196 -3.10 -30.09 6.26
CA LYS A 196 -2.81 -28.65 6.42
C LYS A 196 -3.11 -27.86 5.15
N ASP A 197 -2.88 -28.44 3.96
CA ASP A 197 -3.16 -27.76 2.69
C ASP A 197 -4.66 -27.83 2.31
N LEU A 198 -5.36 -28.93 2.60
CA LEU A 198 -6.78 -29.09 2.26
C LEU A 198 -7.73 -28.30 3.15
N ARG A 199 -7.41 -28.14 4.44
CA ARG A 199 -8.31 -27.50 5.42
C ARG A 199 -8.60 -26.02 5.12
N PRO A 200 -7.62 -25.17 4.73
CA PRO A 200 -7.89 -23.80 4.30
C PRO A 200 -8.68 -23.72 2.99
N ALA A 201 -8.33 -24.54 2.00
CA ALA A 201 -8.97 -24.52 0.67
C ALA A 201 -10.49 -24.83 0.73
N GLN A 202 -10.91 -25.67 1.68
CA GLN A 202 -12.32 -25.94 1.94
C GLN A 202 -13.12 -24.74 2.47
N SER A 203 -12.48 -23.84 3.22
CA SER A 203 -13.13 -22.64 3.77
C SER A 203 -13.39 -21.55 2.73
N VAL A 204 -12.68 -21.60 1.59
CA VAL A 204 -12.86 -20.68 0.46
C VAL A 204 -13.91 -21.23 -0.51
N ALA A 205 -13.94 -22.55 -0.73
CA ALA A 205 -14.89 -23.20 -1.63
C ALA A 205 -16.29 -23.44 -1.01
N GLY A 206 -16.39 -23.54 0.32
CA GLY A 206 -17.65 -23.50 1.03
C GLY A 206 -17.92 -22.07 1.47
N GLY A 207 -18.93 -21.40 0.92
CA GLY A 207 -19.48 -20.15 1.45
C GLY A 207 -20.08 -20.34 2.85
N VAL A 208 -19.24 -20.70 3.81
CA VAL A 208 -19.58 -20.91 5.21
C VAL A 208 -19.12 -19.66 5.94
N ASN A 209 -20.10 -18.85 6.27
CA ASN A 209 -19.97 -17.75 7.22
C ASN A 209 -19.34 -18.31 8.50
N LYS A 210 -18.06 -18.00 8.74
CA LYS A 210 -17.41 -18.33 10.01
C LYS A 210 -18.19 -17.59 11.09
N SER A 211 -18.97 -18.35 11.85
CA SER A 211 -19.61 -17.89 13.08
C SER A 211 -18.58 -17.16 13.94
N GLN A 212 -18.82 -15.85 14.08
CA GLN A 212 -18.52 -14.96 15.20
C GLN A 212 -17.40 -15.41 16.15
N PRO A 213 -16.30 -14.64 16.30
CA PRO A 213 -15.43 -14.84 17.46
C PRO A 213 -16.23 -14.47 18.72
N ALA A 214 -16.10 -15.31 19.75
CA ALA A 214 -16.70 -15.12 21.05
C ALA A 214 -16.47 -13.68 21.54
N GLY A 215 -17.57 -12.99 21.86
CA GLY A 215 -17.54 -11.61 22.31
C GLY A 215 -16.83 -11.48 23.65
N PHE A 216 -15.90 -10.52 23.74
CA PHE A 216 -15.35 -10.03 25.00
C PHE A 216 -16.49 -9.68 25.96
N ASN A 217 -16.44 -10.23 27.16
CA ASN A 217 -17.50 -10.10 28.15
C ASN A 217 -17.53 -8.66 28.70
N LYS A 218 -18.68 -8.21 29.23
CA LYS A 218 -18.91 -6.81 29.68
C LYS A 218 -17.88 -6.30 30.71
N VAL A 219 -17.22 -7.23 31.41
CA VAL A 219 -16.15 -6.98 32.38
C VAL A 219 -14.82 -6.65 31.70
N GLU A 220 -14.44 -7.36 30.63
CA GLU A 220 -13.22 -7.09 29.86
C GLU A 220 -13.31 -5.76 29.10
N ARG A 221 -14.49 -5.41 28.56
CA ARG A 221 -14.71 -4.08 27.96
C ARG A 221 -14.56 -2.94 28.97
N ARG A 222 -14.97 -3.15 30.23
CA ARG A 222 -14.78 -2.16 31.30
C ARG A 222 -13.32 -2.07 31.73
N SER A 223 -12.59 -3.19 31.77
CA SER A 223 -11.15 -3.18 32.06
C SER A 223 -10.37 -2.47 30.96
N ILE A 224 -10.66 -2.73 29.68
CA ILE A 224 -9.98 -2.05 28.56
C ILE A 224 -10.34 -0.56 28.51
N MET A 225 -11.61 -0.19 28.73
CA MET A 225 -12.01 1.22 28.85
C MET A 225 -11.39 1.91 30.07
N ALA A 226 -11.23 1.22 31.19
CA ALA A 226 -10.55 1.74 32.38
C ALA A 226 -9.04 1.89 32.15
N THR A 227 -8.41 0.95 31.43
CA THR A 227 -7.00 1.04 31.03
C THR A 227 -6.77 2.16 30.01
N ILE A 228 -7.70 2.38 29.07
CA ILE A 228 -7.64 3.52 28.13
C ILE A 228 -7.87 4.85 28.86
N SER A 229 -8.75 4.87 29.87
CA SER A 229 -8.98 6.03 30.74
C SER A 229 -7.82 6.31 31.71
N SER A 230 -6.96 5.32 31.99
CA SER A 230 -5.77 5.46 32.84
C SER A 230 -4.49 5.70 32.05
N ILE A 231 -4.56 5.78 30.71
CA ILE A 231 -3.47 6.35 29.91
C ILE A 231 -3.53 7.87 30.12
N ASP A 232 -2.77 8.25 31.14
CA ASP A 232 -2.47 9.60 31.58
C ASP A 232 -2.45 10.61 30.43
N HIS A 233 -3.40 11.55 30.42
CA HIS A 233 -3.37 12.76 29.59
C HIS A 233 -2.31 13.76 30.11
N ASN A 234 -1.14 13.25 30.50
CA ASN A 234 0.05 14.05 30.80
C ASN A 234 0.87 14.32 29.53
N VAL A 235 0.19 14.53 28.40
CA VAL A 235 0.74 15.42 27.38
C VAL A 235 0.64 16.80 28.00
N VAL A 236 1.78 17.33 28.43
CA VAL A 236 1.92 18.73 28.84
C VAL A 236 1.43 19.60 27.68
N MET A 237 0.15 19.97 27.72
CA MET A 237 -0.41 21.03 26.89
C MET A 237 0.15 22.31 27.48
N THR A 238 1.37 22.68 27.07
CA THR A 238 1.86 24.05 27.20
C THR A 238 0.72 24.96 26.76
N GLU A 239 0.27 25.83 27.67
CA GLU A 239 -0.87 26.73 27.48
C GLU A 239 -0.70 27.43 26.12
N ALA A 240 -1.49 27.01 25.13
CA ALA A 240 -1.33 27.47 23.76
C ALA A 240 -1.69 28.96 23.72
N PRO A 241 -0.94 29.81 22.99
CA PRO A 241 -1.34 31.21 22.82
C PRO A 241 -2.77 31.27 22.29
N ARG A 242 -3.59 32.19 22.82
CA ARG A 242 -4.96 32.36 22.34
C ARG A 242 -4.91 32.95 20.93
N LEU A 243 -5.09 32.07 19.94
CA LEU A 243 -5.06 32.42 18.53
C LEU A 243 -6.47 32.85 18.08
N ILE A 244 -6.59 34.09 17.63
CA ILE A 244 -7.79 34.57 16.94
C ILE A 244 -7.60 34.37 15.45
N VAL A 245 -8.61 33.76 14.83
CA VAL A 245 -8.71 33.70 13.37
C VAL A 245 -9.60 34.85 12.92
N ARG A 246 -9.11 35.66 11.97
CA ARG A 246 -9.77 36.87 11.48
C ARG A 246 -10.62 36.58 10.24
N LYS A 247 -11.68 37.38 10.07
CA LYS A 247 -12.40 37.46 8.80
C LYS A 247 -11.73 38.52 7.93
N VAL A 248 -11.38 38.14 6.71
CA VAL A 248 -10.71 39.01 5.74
C VAL A 248 -11.68 39.39 4.62
N ASP A 249 -11.41 40.53 3.98
CA ASP A 249 -12.18 41.02 2.84
C ASP A 249 -11.84 40.27 1.54
N SER A 250 -12.65 40.47 0.50
CA SER A 250 -12.59 39.69 -0.75
C SER A 250 -11.26 39.81 -1.50
N ASP A 251 -10.57 40.94 -1.38
CA ASP A 251 -9.35 41.23 -2.15
C ASP A 251 -8.07 40.74 -1.46
N ALA A 252 -8.21 40.11 -0.28
CA ALA A 252 -7.08 39.67 0.53
C ALA A 252 -6.16 38.70 -0.20
N SER A 253 -6.70 37.75 -0.97
CA SER A 253 -5.89 36.77 -1.73
C SER A 253 -4.93 37.44 -2.72
N MET A 254 -5.39 38.49 -3.41
CA MET A 254 -4.56 39.25 -4.34
C MET A 254 -3.54 40.13 -3.60
N ARG A 255 -3.90 40.69 -2.45
CA ARG A 255 -2.94 41.44 -1.62
C ARG A 255 -1.80 40.56 -1.11
N TRP A 256 -2.10 39.34 -0.65
CA TRP A 256 -1.07 38.39 -0.22
C TRP A 256 -0.13 38.03 -1.37
N LEU A 257 -0.68 37.81 -2.58
CA LEU A 257 0.12 37.57 -3.77
C LEU A 257 1.05 38.75 -4.09
N ASN A 258 0.52 39.98 -4.09
CA ASN A 258 1.31 41.19 -4.37
C ASN A 258 2.39 41.42 -3.32
N ALA A 259 2.11 41.16 -2.05
CA ALA A 259 3.09 41.22 -0.98
C ALA A 259 4.18 40.14 -1.15
N GLY A 260 3.81 38.92 -1.53
CA GLY A 260 4.77 37.86 -1.83
C GLY A 260 5.66 38.16 -3.03
N ILE A 261 5.13 38.80 -4.08
CA ILE A 261 5.92 39.28 -5.22
C ILE A 261 6.91 40.37 -4.79
N LYS A 262 6.49 41.28 -3.90
CA LYS A 262 7.37 42.33 -3.35
C LYS A 262 8.52 41.72 -2.55
N ASP A 263 8.22 40.77 -1.68
CA ASP A 263 9.23 40.06 -0.88
C ASP A 263 10.19 39.29 -1.78
N PHE A 264 9.68 38.56 -2.78
CA PHE A 264 10.52 37.86 -3.76
C PHE A 264 11.50 38.81 -4.47
N LYS A 265 11.05 39.99 -4.89
CA LYS A 265 11.93 41.00 -5.51
C LYS A 265 12.99 41.53 -4.53
N ALA A 266 12.63 41.70 -3.26
CA ALA A 266 13.55 42.17 -2.22
C ALA A 266 14.59 41.11 -1.80
N SER A 267 14.27 39.81 -1.94
CA SER A 267 15.14 38.69 -1.56
C SER A 267 15.57 37.78 -2.71
N MET A 268 15.52 38.28 -3.95
CA MET A 268 15.58 37.48 -5.18
C MET A 268 16.71 36.45 -5.21
N GLY A 269 17.95 36.84 -4.86
CA GLY A 269 19.08 35.92 -4.88
C GLY A 269 18.92 34.73 -3.90
N ALA A 270 18.50 35.01 -2.67
CA ALA A 270 18.30 33.97 -1.67
C ALA A 270 17.08 33.10 -2.02
N SER A 271 15.99 33.71 -2.48
CA SER A 271 14.75 33.03 -2.87
C SER A 271 14.92 32.09 -4.08
N ILE A 272 15.63 32.54 -5.13
CA ILE A 272 15.94 31.71 -6.31
C ILE A 272 16.81 30.51 -5.91
N THR A 273 17.74 30.65 -4.96
CA THR A 273 18.57 29.53 -4.50
C THR A 273 17.71 28.37 -3.96
N TYR A 274 16.67 28.67 -3.17
CA TYR A 274 15.71 27.67 -2.71
C TYR A 274 14.84 27.11 -3.83
N GLY A 275 14.40 27.97 -4.77
CA GLY A 275 13.65 27.53 -5.95
C GLY A 275 14.45 26.61 -6.89
N MET A 276 15.76 26.85 -7.04
CA MET A 276 16.66 26.03 -7.86
C MET A 276 16.80 24.60 -7.34
N ILE A 277 16.60 24.35 -6.04
CA ILE A 277 16.53 22.98 -5.50
C ILE A 277 15.43 22.18 -6.20
N TYR A 278 14.27 22.81 -6.41
CA TYR A 278 13.12 22.21 -7.09
C TYR A 278 13.33 22.06 -8.60
N VAL A 279 14.01 23.01 -9.24
CA VAL A 279 14.39 22.90 -10.65
C VAL A 279 15.33 21.72 -10.86
N VAL A 280 16.43 21.66 -10.09
CA VAL A 280 17.42 20.57 -10.18
C VAL A 280 16.77 19.23 -9.91
N LEU A 281 15.93 19.15 -8.87
CA LEU A 281 15.19 17.93 -8.57
C LEU A 281 14.30 17.53 -9.75
N GLY A 282 13.46 18.43 -10.26
CA GLY A 282 12.58 18.16 -11.41
C GLY A 282 13.34 17.69 -12.66
N LEU A 283 14.49 18.30 -12.96
CA LEU A 283 15.34 17.91 -14.08
C LEU A 283 16.00 16.53 -13.89
N VAL A 284 16.51 16.24 -12.68
CA VAL A 284 17.04 14.92 -12.33
C VAL A 284 15.94 13.87 -12.43
N LEU A 285 14.72 14.19 -12.02
CA LEU A 285 13.57 13.31 -12.16
C LEU A 285 13.23 13.04 -13.62
N ALA A 286 13.17 14.08 -14.46
CA ALA A 286 12.93 13.93 -15.89
C ALA A 286 14.02 13.07 -16.55
N TRP A 287 15.28 13.27 -16.17
CA TRP A 287 16.40 12.46 -16.65
C TRP A 287 16.31 10.99 -16.21
N LEU A 288 16.10 10.73 -14.92
CA LEU A 288 15.95 9.36 -14.39
C LEU A 288 14.74 8.64 -15.00
N SER A 289 13.63 9.35 -15.17
CA SER A 289 12.42 8.86 -15.84
C SER A 289 12.69 8.47 -17.28
N SER A 290 13.50 9.24 -18.01
CA SER A 290 13.82 8.93 -19.40
C SER A 290 14.62 7.64 -19.53
N ALA A 291 15.43 7.30 -18.51
CA ALA A 291 16.18 6.06 -18.46
C ALA A 291 15.34 4.86 -17.96
N ASN A 292 14.40 5.09 -17.05
CA ASN A 292 13.56 4.05 -16.43
C ASN A 292 12.19 4.63 -16.02
N PRO A 293 11.11 4.34 -16.78
CA PRO A 293 9.77 4.90 -16.53
C PRO A 293 9.19 4.60 -15.13
N ILE A 294 9.64 3.52 -14.48
CA ILE A 294 9.16 3.12 -13.15
C ILE A 294 9.55 4.11 -12.04
N PHE A 295 10.56 4.95 -12.26
CA PHE A 295 10.98 5.94 -11.26
C PHE A 295 10.03 7.14 -11.17
N VAL A 296 9.19 7.39 -12.20
CA VAL A 296 8.20 8.48 -12.18
C VAL A 296 7.24 8.34 -11.01
N THR A 297 6.70 7.14 -10.80
CA THR A 297 5.70 6.86 -9.77
C THR A 297 6.28 6.91 -8.36
N SER A 298 7.53 6.48 -8.19
CA SER A 298 8.19 6.46 -6.88
C SER A 298 8.72 7.82 -6.44
N LEU A 299 9.16 8.67 -7.39
CA LEU A 299 9.81 9.94 -7.07
C LEU A 299 8.87 11.15 -7.04
N ALA A 300 7.70 11.10 -7.69
CA ALA A 300 6.67 12.14 -7.57
C ALA A 300 6.23 12.35 -6.10
N THR A 301 6.23 11.28 -5.30
CA THR A 301 5.92 11.32 -3.86
C THR A 301 7.01 12.02 -3.04
N GLY A 302 8.28 11.83 -3.40
CA GLY A 302 9.43 12.47 -2.71
C GLY A 302 9.49 13.99 -2.93
N PHE A 303 9.11 14.45 -4.12
CA PHE A 303 8.99 15.89 -4.45
C PHE A 303 8.01 16.62 -3.52
N LEU A 304 6.93 15.95 -3.09
CA LEU A 304 5.89 16.52 -2.25
C LEU A 304 6.33 16.63 -0.77
N ILE A 305 7.14 15.70 -0.29
CA ILE A 305 7.67 15.70 1.09
C ILE A 305 8.66 16.85 1.31
N LEU A 306 9.40 17.25 0.27
CA LEU A 306 10.32 18.39 0.34
C LEU A 306 9.59 19.75 0.45
N GLY A 307 8.30 19.80 0.09
CA GLY A 307 7.52 21.03 0.02
C GLY A 307 7.50 21.80 1.33
N PRO A 308 7.07 21.19 2.44
CA PRO A 308 7.09 21.82 3.76
C PRO A 308 8.48 22.29 4.19
N ILE A 309 9.55 21.56 3.85
CA ILE A 309 10.92 21.89 4.25
C ILE A 309 11.38 23.18 3.55
N VAL A 310 11.19 23.25 2.24
CA VAL A 310 11.57 24.42 1.44
C VAL A 310 10.67 25.63 1.75
N ALA A 311 9.38 25.39 2.00
CA ALA A 311 8.42 26.43 2.36
C ALA A 311 8.83 27.20 3.63
N VAL A 312 9.38 26.51 4.63
CA VAL A 312 9.91 27.14 5.86
C VAL A 312 10.98 28.18 5.53
N GLY A 313 11.83 27.93 4.54
CA GLY A 313 12.83 28.90 4.08
C GLY A 313 12.20 30.23 3.65
N PHE A 314 11.14 30.18 2.84
CA PHE A 314 10.44 31.37 2.38
C PHE A 314 9.73 32.12 3.51
N TYR A 315 9.12 31.40 4.47
CA TYR A 315 8.47 32.00 5.63
C TYR A 315 9.46 32.75 6.52
N CYS A 316 10.61 32.13 6.81
CA CYS A 316 11.68 32.78 7.54
C CYS A 316 12.19 34.03 6.82
N MET A 317 12.35 33.98 5.49
CA MET A 317 12.77 35.14 4.70
C MET A 317 11.78 36.31 4.76
N SER A 318 10.48 36.06 4.53
CA SER A 318 9.46 37.11 4.64
C SER A 318 9.40 37.70 6.04
N ARG A 319 9.51 36.87 7.09
CA ARG A 319 9.61 37.35 8.47
C ARG A 319 10.82 38.24 8.71
N THR A 320 11.99 37.87 8.18
CA THR A 320 13.22 38.69 8.30
C THR A 320 13.05 40.04 7.58
N LEU A 321 12.41 40.05 6.42
CA LEU A 321 12.09 41.27 5.68
C LEU A 321 11.11 42.18 6.44
N GLU A 322 10.08 41.62 7.09
CA GLU A 322 9.17 42.37 7.96
C GLU A 322 9.89 43.04 9.15
N GLN A 323 10.97 42.43 9.63
CA GLN A 323 11.81 42.97 10.71
C GLN A 323 12.81 44.03 10.22
N GLY A 324 12.81 44.36 8.91
CA GLY A 324 13.74 45.31 8.30
C GLY A 324 15.17 44.76 8.13
N ASN A 325 15.36 43.45 8.32
CA ASN A 325 16.66 42.79 8.21
C ASN A 325 16.86 42.19 6.81
N THR A 326 18.12 41.95 6.44
CA THR A 326 18.46 41.28 5.18
C THR A 326 18.34 39.75 5.30
N PRO A 327 17.65 39.08 4.36
CA PRO A 327 17.50 37.63 4.39
C PRO A 327 18.80 36.92 3.98
N HIS A 328 19.11 35.84 4.68
CA HIS A 328 20.26 34.97 4.38
C HIS A 328 19.83 33.53 4.15
N PHE A 329 20.56 32.79 3.30
CA PHE A 329 20.22 31.41 2.94
C PHE A 329 20.15 30.46 4.16
N SER A 330 21.03 30.62 5.15
CA SER A 330 21.11 29.73 6.32
C SER A 330 19.88 29.78 7.24
N GLN A 331 19.06 30.83 7.17
CA GLN A 331 17.94 31.05 8.08
C GLN A 331 16.84 29.98 7.96
N GLY A 332 16.61 29.44 6.76
CA GLY A 332 15.61 28.37 6.56
C GLY A 332 15.98 27.08 7.30
N ILE A 333 17.27 26.75 7.35
CA ILE A 333 17.78 25.56 8.06
C ILE A 333 17.58 25.70 9.57
N ASP A 334 17.72 26.92 10.12
CA ASP A 334 17.49 27.19 11.54
C ASP A 334 16.00 27.08 11.90
N GLY A 335 15.10 27.54 11.02
CA GLY A 335 13.64 27.41 11.20
C GLY A 335 13.18 25.94 11.29
N LEU A 336 13.74 25.08 10.44
CA LEU A 336 13.49 23.62 10.46
C LEU A 336 13.86 22.94 11.78
N ARG A 337 14.88 23.44 12.47
CA ARG A 337 15.39 22.86 13.72
C ARG A 337 14.63 23.31 14.96
N PHE A 338 13.81 24.36 14.85
CA PHE A 338 13.18 25.02 15.99
C PHE A 338 11.90 24.33 16.49
N ASN A 339 11.11 23.71 15.60
CA ASN A 339 9.95 22.88 15.93
C ASN A 339 9.85 21.64 15.02
N GLY A 340 10.97 20.92 14.90
CA GLY A 340 11.12 19.83 13.92
C GLY A 340 10.15 18.66 14.11
N VAL A 341 9.75 18.33 15.35
CA VAL A 341 8.82 17.21 15.62
C VAL A 341 7.41 17.53 15.14
N SER A 342 6.90 18.73 15.40
CA SER A 342 5.59 19.16 14.92
C SER A 342 5.59 19.29 13.39
N LEU A 343 6.68 19.81 12.81
CA LEU A 343 6.83 19.86 11.35
C LEU A 343 6.90 18.45 10.73
N ALA A 344 7.60 17.50 11.36
CA ALA A 344 7.68 16.10 10.92
C ALA A 344 6.32 15.41 10.96
N SER A 345 5.60 15.56 12.07
CA SER A 345 4.27 14.96 12.23
C SER A 345 3.26 15.59 11.28
N PHE A 346 3.35 16.89 11.01
CA PHE A 346 2.55 17.54 9.98
C PHE A 346 2.88 17.01 8.57
N ALA A 347 4.17 16.86 8.25
CA ALA A 347 4.59 16.23 7.00
C ALA A 347 4.11 14.77 6.89
N MET A 348 4.08 14.03 8.00
CA MET A 348 3.52 12.68 8.06
C MET A 348 2.02 12.66 7.78
N VAL A 349 1.25 13.61 8.31
CA VAL A 349 -0.19 13.76 8.01
C VAL A 349 -0.40 14.00 6.51
N LEU A 350 0.37 14.91 5.90
CA LEU A 350 0.32 15.13 4.44
C LEU A 350 0.77 13.89 3.66
N GLY A 351 1.78 13.18 4.14
CA GLY A 351 2.26 11.94 3.53
C GLY A 351 1.22 10.82 3.53
N ILE A 352 0.48 10.64 4.63
CA ILE A 352 -0.64 9.68 4.71
C ILE A 352 -1.73 10.07 3.73
N LEU A 353 -2.10 11.35 3.68
CA LEU A 353 -3.08 11.85 2.71
C LEU A 353 -2.62 11.59 1.26
N MET A 354 -1.32 11.73 0.99
CA MET A 354 -0.77 11.44 -0.34
C MET A 354 -0.66 9.95 -0.64
N GLY A 355 -0.48 9.09 0.37
CA GLY A 355 -0.61 7.64 0.22
C GLY A 355 -2.04 7.23 -0.19
N VAL A 356 -3.05 7.84 0.43
CA VAL A 356 -4.46 7.63 0.05
C VAL A 356 -4.69 8.06 -1.40
N TRP A 357 -4.17 9.22 -1.81
CA TRP A 357 -4.23 9.66 -3.20
C TRP A 357 -3.55 8.68 -4.16
N ALA A 358 -2.35 8.18 -3.82
CA ALA A 358 -1.62 7.25 -4.67
C ALA A 358 -2.42 5.95 -4.91
N VAL A 359 -3.10 5.44 -3.89
CA VAL A 359 -4.00 4.28 -4.00
C VAL A 359 -5.21 4.60 -4.87
N ILE A 360 -5.88 5.73 -4.64
CA ILE A 360 -7.05 6.12 -5.45
C ILE A 360 -6.65 6.30 -6.92
N SER A 361 -5.53 6.95 -7.19
CA SER A 361 -5.00 7.17 -8.53
C SER A 361 -4.66 5.84 -9.21
N SER A 362 -3.98 4.92 -8.52
CA SER A 362 -3.59 3.63 -9.10
C SER A 362 -4.81 2.75 -9.40
N VAL A 363 -5.78 2.69 -8.48
CA VAL A 363 -7.05 1.98 -8.70
C VAL A 363 -7.82 2.57 -9.87
N THR A 364 -7.89 3.90 -9.97
CA THR A 364 -8.58 4.57 -11.09
C THR A 364 -7.90 4.26 -12.43
N VAL A 365 -6.57 4.28 -12.51
CA VAL A 365 -5.87 3.89 -13.75
C VAL A 365 -6.14 2.42 -14.08
N ALA A 366 -6.08 1.53 -13.10
CA ALA A 366 -6.30 0.10 -13.29
C ALA A 366 -7.73 -0.22 -13.78
N LEU A 367 -8.75 0.50 -13.29
CA LEU A 367 -10.14 0.30 -13.67
C LEU A 367 -10.43 0.76 -15.11
N PHE A 368 -9.83 1.86 -15.56
CA PHE A 368 -10.15 2.46 -16.86
C PHE A 368 -9.23 1.95 -17.99
N PHE A 369 -8.03 1.47 -17.68
CA PHE A 369 -7.02 1.06 -18.67
C PHE A 369 -6.49 -0.36 -18.45
N SER A 370 -7.27 -1.27 -17.86
CA SER A 370 -6.84 -2.66 -17.56
C SER A 370 -6.32 -3.45 -18.76
N ASN A 371 -6.78 -3.11 -19.97
CA ASN A 371 -6.52 -3.85 -21.20
C ASN A 371 -5.62 -3.09 -22.18
N VAL A 372 -5.00 -1.98 -21.75
CA VAL A 372 -4.12 -1.17 -22.61
C VAL A 372 -2.70 -1.71 -22.55
N THR A 373 -2.19 -2.18 -23.69
CA THR A 373 -0.76 -2.46 -23.88
C THR A 373 0.02 -1.15 -24.00
N ILE A 374 1.08 -1.00 -23.19
CA ILE A 374 2.00 0.13 -23.29
C ILE A 374 2.78 0.00 -24.60
N THR A 375 2.53 0.91 -25.55
CA THR A 375 3.25 1.06 -26.82
C THR A 375 4.08 2.34 -26.83
N ASP A 376 4.96 2.50 -27.82
CA ASP A 376 5.84 3.68 -27.94
C ASP A 376 5.07 5.00 -28.11
N ASN A 377 3.80 4.95 -28.54
CA ASN A 377 2.90 6.11 -28.68
C ASN A 377 1.80 6.10 -27.60
N LEU A 378 2.21 5.99 -26.33
CA LEU A 378 1.30 5.92 -25.19
C LEU A 378 0.30 7.09 -25.15
N LEU A 379 0.72 8.31 -25.48
CA LEU A 379 -0.15 9.49 -25.40
C LEU A 379 -1.29 9.43 -26.43
N ASP A 380 -0.98 9.10 -27.68
CA ASP A 380 -2.00 8.97 -28.75
C ASP A 380 -2.92 7.78 -28.48
N THR A 381 -2.37 6.68 -27.95
CA THR A 381 -3.13 5.49 -27.55
C THR A 381 -4.12 5.82 -26.42
N LEU A 382 -3.70 6.62 -25.43
CA LEU A 382 -4.55 7.03 -24.32
C LEU A 382 -5.62 8.03 -24.77
N ILE A 383 -5.25 9.08 -25.52
CA ILE A 383 -6.22 10.11 -25.96
C ILE A 383 -7.28 9.52 -26.89
N GLY A 384 -6.91 8.57 -27.74
CA GLY A 384 -7.84 7.88 -28.63
C GLY A 384 -8.73 6.84 -27.92
N HIS A 385 -8.46 6.51 -26.66
CA HIS A 385 -9.20 5.50 -25.91
C HIS A 385 -10.57 6.04 -25.47
N GLU A 386 -11.63 5.27 -25.69
CA GLU A 386 -13.01 5.64 -25.31
C GLU A 386 -13.16 5.99 -23.81
N GLN A 387 -12.37 5.33 -22.96
CA GLN A 387 -12.39 5.55 -21.50
C GLN A 387 -11.60 6.80 -21.05
N PHE A 388 -10.91 7.50 -21.94
CA PHE A 388 -10.03 8.62 -21.57
C PHE A 388 -10.75 9.79 -20.92
N VAL A 389 -11.87 10.25 -21.49
CA VAL A 389 -12.64 11.38 -20.94
C VAL A 389 -13.31 11.02 -19.60
N PRO A 390 -14.00 9.88 -19.46
CA PRO A 390 -14.50 9.40 -18.16
C PRO A 390 -13.39 9.25 -17.11
N PHE A 391 -12.21 8.75 -17.52
CA PHE A 391 -11.03 8.67 -16.67
C PHE A 391 -10.59 10.06 -16.18
N LEU A 392 -10.42 11.03 -17.08
CA LEU A 392 -10.00 12.39 -16.71
C LEU A 392 -10.96 13.05 -15.72
N PHE A 393 -12.27 12.88 -15.93
CA PHE A 393 -13.26 13.42 -15.01
C PHE A 393 -13.17 12.75 -13.63
N THR A 394 -13.11 11.42 -13.59
CA THR A 394 -13.05 10.64 -12.33
C THR A 394 -11.75 10.90 -11.58
N TRP A 395 -10.62 10.87 -12.29
CA TRP A 395 -9.28 11.11 -11.75
C TRP A 395 -9.13 12.56 -11.27
N GLY A 396 -9.58 13.52 -12.09
CA GLY A 396 -9.56 14.94 -11.75
C GLY A 396 -10.46 15.30 -10.57
N LEU A 397 -11.68 14.76 -10.50
CA LEU A 397 -12.59 14.98 -9.37
C LEU A 397 -12.01 14.41 -8.08
N SER A 398 -11.45 13.19 -8.12
CA SER A 398 -10.80 12.57 -6.98
C SER A 398 -9.62 13.40 -6.48
N GLY A 399 -8.80 13.92 -7.41
CA GLY A 399 -7.68 14.81 -7.09
C GLY A 399 -8.16 16.14 -6.47
N ALA A 400 -9.22 16.74 -7.02
CA ALA A 400 -9.79 17.98 -6.49
C ALA A 400 -10.31 17.81 -5.06
N LEU A 401 -10.99 16.69 -4.75
CA LEU A 401 -11.47 16.40 -3.39
C LEU A 401 -10.31 16.28 -2.39
N ILE A 402 -9.25 15.56 -2.76
CA ILE A 402 -8.05 15.45 -1.92
C ILE A 402 -7.35 16.79 -1.77
N ALA A 403 -7.26 17.60 -2.84
CA ALA A 403 -6.65 18.92 -2.80
C ALA A 403 -7.40 19.86 -1.85
N VAL A 404 -8.74 19.83 -1.82
CA VAL A 404 -9.54 20.60 -0.87
C VAL A 404 -9.21 20.20 0.58
N VAL A 405 -9.11 18.90 0.87
CA VAL A 405 -8.72 18.41 2.20
C VAL A 405 -7.30 18.87 2.55
N ALA A 406 -6.34 18.64 1.66
CA ALA A 406 -4.93 19.01 1.85
C ALA A 406 -4.77 20.51 2.10
N PHE A 407 -5.42 21.35 1.30
CA PHE A 407 -5.41 22.80 1.47
C PHE A 407 -6.04 23.22 2.80
N SER A 408 -7.20 22.65 3.15
CA SER A 408 -7.93 23.01 4.36
C SER A 408 -7.15 22.72 5.64
N ILE A 409 -6.37 21.64 5.67
CA ILE A 409 -5.53 21.28 6.83
C ILE A 409 -4.16 21.97 6.82
N SER A 410 -3.72 22.59 5.73
CA SER A 410 -2.34 23.07 5.57
C SER A 410 -2.14 24.56 5.39
N VAL A 411 -3.14 25.30 4.89
CA VAL A 411 -2.95 26.68 4.38
C VAL A 411 -2.25 27.63 5.35
N VAL A 412 -2.47 27.48 6.67
CA VAL A 412 -1.76 28.25 7.70
C VAL A 412 -0.94 27.39 8.68
N SER A 413 -0.95 26.06 8.52
CA SER A 413 -0.40 25.15 9.51
C SER A 413 1.12 25.23 9.63
N VAL A 414 1.85 25.17 8.51
CA VAL A 414 3.32 25.26 8.52
C VAL A 414 3.81 26.61 9.07
N PRO A 415 3.37 27.78 8.56
CA PRO A 415 3.84 29.04 9.10
C PRO A 415 3.49 29.20 10.58
N LEU A 416 2.31 28.76 11.02
CA LEU A 416 1.92 28.78 12.43
C LEU A 416 2.78 27.87 13.33
N ILE A 417 3.07 26.64 12.91
CA ILE A 417 3.96 25.71 13.62
C ILE A 417 5.36 26.32 13.77
N THR A 418 5.85 27.01 12.75
CA THR A 418 7.19 27.63 12.75
C THR A 418 7.25 28.93 13.54
N ASP A 419 6.20 29.75 13.49
CA ASP A 419 6.20 31.07 14.12
C ASP A 419 5.80 31.01 15.59
N LYS A 420 4.76 30.23 15.93
CA LYS A 420 4.14 30.19 17.26
C LYS A 420 4.42 28.91 18.07
N LYS A 421 5.15 27.96 17.49
CA LYS A 421 5.52 26.67 18.13
C LYS A 421 4.34 25.84 18.65
N VAL A 422 3.18 25.96 18.01
CA VAL A 422 2.02 25.13 18.35
C VAL A 422 2.22 23.68 17.91
N ASP A 423 1.46 22.78 18.51
CA ASP A 423 1.36 21.39 18.08
C ASP A 423 0.57 21.26 16.76
N VAL A 424 0.70 20.10 16.12
CA VAL A 424 0.08 19.82 14.82
C VAL A 424 -1.44 19.87 14.85
N VAL A 425 -2.06 19.41 15.94
CA VAL A 425 -3.52 19.36 16.05
C VAL A 425 -4.06 20.80 16.12
N THR A 426 -3.47 21.63 16.98
CA THR A 426 -3.81 23.05 17.07
C THR A 426 -3.63 23.76 15.72
N ALA A 427 -2.54 23.47 15.00
CA ALA A 427 -2.29 24.03 13.68
C ALA A 427 -3.37 23.66 12.66
N ILE A 428 -3.72 22.36 12.57
CA ILE A 428 -4.74 21.85 11.65
C ILE A 428 -6.12 22.44 11.99
N LEU A 429 -6.52 22.44 13.26
CA LEU A 429 -7.81 22.99 13.68
C LEU A 429 -7.92 24.49 13.37
N THR A 430 -6.83 25.24 13.58
CA THR A 430 -6.74 26.66 13.23
C THR A 430 -6.88 26.87 11.72
N SER A 431 -6.22 26.03 10.92
CA SER A 431 -6.32 26.04 9.46
C SER A 431 -7.74 25.75 8.97
N LEU A 432 -8.39 24.73 9.53
CA LEU A 432 -9.79 24.42 9.22
C LEU A 432 -10.73 25.58 9.60
N LYS A 433 -10.49 26.23 10.74
CA LYS A 433 -11.27 27.41 11.16
C LYS A 433 -11.07 28.59 10.20
N ALA A 434 -9.83 28.83 9.76
CA ALA A 434 -9.52 29.88 8.77
C ALA A 434 -10.24 29.66 7.45
N VAL A 435 -10.26 28.42 6.94
CA VAL A 435 -10.97 28.08 5.71
C VAL A 435 -12.49 28.20 5.86
N ARG A 436 -13.06 27.72 6.97
CA ARG A 436 -14.51 27.79 7.21
C ARG A 436 -15.03 29.21 7.37
N MET A 437 -14.26 30.11 7.96
CA MET A 437 -14.70 31.50 8.15
C MET A 437 -14.53 32.37 6.92
N ASN A 438 -13.63 32.00 6.00
CA ASN A 438 -13.30 32.79 4.79
C ASN A 438 -13.40 31.95 3.49
N PRO A 439 -14.50 31.24 3.22
CA PRO A 439 -14.55 30.23 2.15
C PRO A 439 -14.27 30.82 0.75
N GLY A 440 -14.82 32.00 0.43
CA GLY A 440 -14.60 32.63 -0.88
C GLY A 440 -13.16 33.07 -1.12
N VAL A 441 -12.55 33.73 -0.13
CA VAL A 441 -11.14 34.18 -0.21
C VAL A 441 -10.19 32.98 -0.27
N MET A 442 -10.50 31.93 0.49
CA MET A 442 -9.69 30.71 0.56
C MET A 442 -9.79 29.90 -0.74
N PHE A 443 -10.95 29.87 -1.38
CA PHE A 443 -11.11 29.30 -2.72
C PHE A 443 -10.31 30.08 -3.77
N SER A 444 -10.40 31.42 -3.77
CA SER A 444 -9.60 32.28 -4.64
C SER A 444 -8.09 32.06 -4.42
N TRP A 445 -7.66 31.96 -3.16
CA TRP A 445 -6.27 31.70 -2.80
C TRP A 445 -5.79 30.32 -3.29
N ALA A 446 -6.61 29.28 -3.11
CA ALA A 446 -6.31 27.95 -3.62
C ALA A 446 -6.15 27.94 -5.15
N LEU A 447 -6.99 28.68 -5.88
CA LEU A 447 -6.86 28.84 -7.33
C LEU A 447 -5.56 29.54 -7.72
N ILE A 448 -5.18 30.62 -7.03
CA ILE A 448 -3.91 31.32 -7.28
C ILE A 448 -2.72 30.37 -7.10
N LEU A 449 -2.68 29.61 -5.99
CA LEU A 449 -1.63 28.63 -5.74
C LEU A 449 -1.60 27.53 -6.82
N ALA A 450 -2.76 27.04 -7.23
CA ALA A 450 -2.87 26.04 -8.30
C ALA A 450 -2.36 26.59 -9.64
N THR A 451 -2.69 27.84 -10.00
CA THR A 451 -2.19 28.49 -11.20
C THR A 451 -0.67 28.70 -11.15
N LEU A 452 -0.12 29.16 -10.03
CA LEU A 452 1.33 29.30 -9.86
C LEU A 452 2.06 27.96 -10.01
N MET A 453 1.49 26.89 -9.46
CA MET A 453 2.04 25.54 -9.58
C MET A 453 1.97 25.02 -11.02
N PHE A 454 0.82 25.22 -11.69
CA PHE A 454 0.64 24.86 -13.11
C PHE A 454 1.65 25.56 -14.02
N LEU A 455 1.85 26.87 -13.82
CA LEU A 455 2.88 27.64 -14.53
C LEU A 455 4.29 27.10 -14.23
N GLY A 456 4.54 26.65 -13.01
CA GLY A 456 5.79 25.98 -12.64
C GLY A 456 6.10 24.74 -13.49
N PHE A 457 5.09 23.92 -13.75
CA PHE A 457 5.24 22.66 -14.48
C PHE A 457 5.29 22.82 -16.00
N ILE A 458 4.47 23.71 -16.59
CA ILE A 458 4.37 23.84 -18.05
C ILE A 458 5.69 24.31 -18.69
N PHE A 459 6.50 25.08 -17.96
CA PHE A 459 7.83 25.52 -18.39
C PHE A 459 8.94 24.57 -17.92
N PHE A 460 8.69 23.27 -17.95
CA PHE A 460 9.65 22.20 -17.65
C PHE A 460 10.40 22.41 -16.32
N PHE A 461 9.65 22.67 -15.25
CA PHE A 461 10.13 22.94 -13.89
C PHE A 461 10.93 24.23 -13.70
N VAL A 462 11.47 24.87 -14.75
CA VAL A 462 12.31 26.08 -14.64
C VAL A 462 11.57 27.23 -13.97
N ALA A 463 10.29 27.40 -14.30
CA ALA A 463 9.45 28.43 -13.68
C ALA A 463 9.26 28.24 -12.17
N LEU A 464 9.49 27.03 -11.61
CA LEU A 464 9.45 26.81 -10.16
C LEU A 464 10.49 27.61 -9.39
N ALA A 465 11.61 28.00 -10.03
CA ALA A 465 12.58 28.91 -9.42
C ALA A 465 11.97 30.28 -9.05
N ILE A 466 10.84 30.63 -9.67
CA ILE A 466 10.15 31.91 -9.49
C ILE A 466 8.79 31.70 -8.81
N THR A 467 7.98 30.74 -9.28
CA THR A 467 6.62 30.55 -8.77
C THR A 467 6.59 30.01 -7.35
N LEU A 468 7.51 29.11 -6.96
CA LEU A 468 7.56 28.58 -5.60
C LEU A 468 7.93 29.64 -4.56
N PRO A 469 8.99 30.45 -4.74
CA PRO A 469 9.26 31.52 -3.80
C PRO A 469 8.11 32.51 -3.66
N ILE A 470 7.49 32.92 -4.78
CA ILE A 470 6.33 33.83 -4.73
C ILE A 470 5.20 33.21 -3.91
N ALA A 471 4.86 31.94 -4.15
CA ALA A 471 3.84 31.23 -3.40
C ALA A 471 4.19 31.12 -1.91
N GLY A 472 5.45 30.85 -1.57
CA GLY A 472 5.95 30.76 -0.20
C GLY A 472 5.85 32.10 0.55
N HIS A 473 6.38 33.18 -0.04
CA HIS A 473 6.31 34.52 0.54
C HIS A 473 4.85 34.99 0.69
N ALA A 474 4.02 34.78 -0.33
CA ALA A 474 2.61 35.16 -0.25
C ALA A 474 1.84 34.36 0.81
N SER A 475 2.16 33.08 1.01
CA SER A 475 1.55 32.24 2.06
C SER A 475 1.90 32.72 3.47
N TRP A 476 3.07 33.34 3.66
CA TRP A 476 3.41 34.02 4.92
C TRP A 476 2.46 35.20 5.20
N HIS A 477 2.22 36.04 4.19
CA HIS A 477 1.29 37.18 4.30
C HIS A 477 -0.15 36.72 4.53
N ALA A 478 -0.58 35.63 3.87
CA ALA A 478 -1.88 35.02 4.12
C ALA A 478 -2.02 34.58 5.59
N TYR A 479 -0.99 33.91 6.13
CA TYR A 479 -0.95 33.51 7.54
C TYR A 479 -1.04 34.72 8.49
N ARG A 480 -0.25 35.76 8.25
CA ARG A 480 -0.21 36.98 9.09
C ARG A 480 -1.51 37.76 9.10
N ASP A 481 -2.23 37.77 7.98
CA ASP A 481 -3.52 38.45 7.87
C ASP A 481 -4.66 37.64 8.53
N LEU A 482 -4.62 36.32 8.39
CA LEU A 482 -5.63 35.40 8.93
C LEU A 482 -5.50 35.17 10.44
N ILE A 483 -4.29 35.16 10.99
CA ILE A 483 -4.02 34.74 12.37
C ILE A 483 -3.45 35.90 13.19
N ALA A 484 -4.06 36.13 14.36
CA ALA A 484 -3.60 37.12 15.33
C ALA A 484 -3.53 36.56 16.75
N GLU A 485 -2.71 37.21 17.57
CA GLU A 485 -2.67 37.00 19.02
C GLU A 485 -3.71 37.92 19.68
N GLU A 486 -4.37 37.42 20.73
CA GLU A 486 -5.20 38.21 21.65
C GLU A 486 -4.43 39.31 22.37
#